data_AF-A0A972MAI8-F1
#
_entry.id   AF-A0A972MAI8-F1
#
_cell.length_a   1.000
_cell.length_b   1.000
_cell.length_c   1.000
_cell.angle_alpha   90.00
_cell.angle_beta   90.00
_cell.angle_gamma   90.00
#
_symmetry.space_group_name_H-M   'P 1'
#
loop_
_entity.id
_entity.type
_entity.pdbx_description
1 polymer ?
#
loop_
_entity_poly.entity_id
_entity_poly.type
_entity_poly.pdbx_seq_one_letter_code
_entity_poly.pdbx_strand_id
1 'polypeptide(L)'
;MRIKYLNLVFIIFLISITSNFIYSQNTINIDSVKNVINALPNDTSKVNKINDFVWSIKMSNFNDAIEYGTQSYELAKQLNYTKGIAYATKNLGAVYYYASDNKNAYDYYKISLDAFKKMNDKKGIAIAYRNLGNVSFNIADWKQALDYYLKSLAIREEIGDKKGVAAVNDAIGLVYSSYKERDFKTPAEYHRKALKINKELNDQYGIATSYLYLGRNYYTKY
;
A
#
# COMPACT_ATOMS: atom_id res chain seq x y z
N MET A 1 -12.99 25.85 44.95
CA MET A 1 -13.13 24.96 43.76
C MET A 1 -12.56 25.50 42.44
N ARG A 2 -12.24 26.80 42.30
CA ARG A 2 -11.76 27.39 41.01
C ARG A 2 -10.29 27.13 40.65
N ILE A 3 -9.40 26.85 41.61
CA ILE A 3 -7.94 26.76 41.37
C ILE A 3 -7.54 25.46 40.63
N LYS A 4 -8.28 24.35 40.82
CA LYS A 4 -7.95 23.06 40.15
C LYS A 4 -8.25 23.06 38.65
N TYR A 5 -9.24 23.82 38.19
CA TYR A 5 -9.61 23.90 36.78
C TYR A 5 -8.60 24.70 35.95
N LEU A 6 -7.98 25.74 36.54
CA LEU A 6 -7.00 26.57 35.85
C LEU A 6 -5.73 25.78 35.49
N ASN A 7 -5.27 24.91 36.39
CA ASN A 7 -4.12 24.04 36.14
C ASN A 7 -4.41 22.96 35.08
N LEU A 8 -5.62 22.41 35.04
CA LEU A 8 -6.00 21.40 34.05
C LEU A 8 -6.07 21.97 32.63
N VAL A 9 -6.63 23.18 32.48
CA VAL A 9 -6.70 23.87 31.18
C VAL A 9 -5.30 24.23 30.68
N PHE A 10 -4.40 24.65 31.58
CA PHE A 10 -3.01 24.98 31.21
C PHE A 10 -2.21 23.74 30.77
N ILE A 11 -2.42 22.59 31.42
CA ILE A 11 -1.79 21.31 31.05
C ILE A 11 -2.29 20.83 29.68
N ILE A 12 -3.60 20.92 29.42
CA ILE A 12 -4.18 20.56 28.10
C ILE A 12 -3.63 21.46 26.98
N PHE A 13 -3.45 22.75 27.25
CA PHE A 13 -2.87 23.71 26.30
C PHE A 13 -1.38 23.45 26.02
N LEU A 14 -0.61 23.03 27.02
CA LEU A 14 0.80 22.62 26.84
C LEU A 14 0.94 21.32 26.05
N ILE A 15 0.03 20.36 26.25
CA ILE A 15 -0.01 19.11 25.46
C ILE A 15 -0.38 19.40 24.00
N SER A 16 -1.30 20.33 23.73
CA SER A 16 -1.65 20.71 22.35
C SER A 16 -0.54 21.49 21.64
N ILE A 17 0.23 22.32 22.33
CA ILE A 17 1.39 23.01 21.73
C ILE A 17 2.52 22.02 21.43
N THR A 18 2.85 21.13 22.38
CA THR A 18 3.93 20.15 22.17
C THR A 18 3.57 19.11 21.12
N SER A 19 2.31 18.66 21.05
CA SER A 19 1.86 17.77 19.97
C SER A 19 1.90 18.44 18.60
N ASN A 20 1.55 19.73 18.49
CA ASN A 20 1.72 20.50 17.25
C ASN A 20 3.20 20.71 16.88
N PHE A 21 4.09 20.88 17.85
CA PHE A 21 5.52 21.04 17.62
C PHE A 21 6.20 19.72 17.19
N ILE A 22 5.79 18.59 17.77
CA ILE A 22 6.22 17.25 17.36
C ILE A 22 5.64 16.90 15.97
N TYR A 23 4.43 17.38 15.65
CA TYR A 23 3.86 17.26 14.31
C TYR A 23 4.63 18.11 13.28
N SER A 24 5.04 19.33 13.61
CA SER A 24 5.76 20.19 12.67
C SER A 24 7.14 19.62 12.33
N GLN A 25 7.84 19.02 13.31
CA GLN A 25 9.13 18.37 13.09
C GLN A 25 9.08 17.11 12.21
N ASN A 26 7.89 16.51 12.04
CA ASN A 26 7.69 15.30 11.21
C ASN A 26 7.07 15.57 9.84
N THR A 27 6.93 16.85 9.44
CA THR A 27 6.57 17.17 8.06
C THR A 27 7.81 17.07 7.18
N ILE A 28 7.77 16.19 6.17
CA ILE A 28 8.81 16.17 5.13
C ILE A 28 8.82 17.57 4.51
N ASN A 29 9.94 18.28 4.62
CA ASN A 29 10.12 19.53 3.89
C ASN A 29 10.26 19.20 2.41
N ILE A 30 9.13 19.22 1.70
CA ILE A 30 9.00 18.84 0.30
C ILE A 30 9.98 19.63 -0.56
N ASP A 31 10.08 20.94 -0.35
CA ASP A 31 10.95 21.82 -1.14
C ASP A 31 12.44 21.50 -0.94
N SER A 32 12.84 21.18 0.29
CA SER A 32 14.21 20.72 0.57
C SER A 32 14.52 19.42 -0.18
N VAL A 33 13.60 18.45 -0.20
CA VAL A 33 13.79 17.18 -0.92
C VAL A 33 13.84 17.39 -2.42
N LYS A 34 12.98 18.26 -2.99
CA LYS A 34 13.00 18.63 -4.40
C LYS A 34 14.33 19.25 -4.81
N ASN A 35 14.87 20.16 -4.00
CA ASN A 35 16.18 20.77 -4.25
C ASN A 35 17.30 19.71 -4.29
N VAL A 36 17.29 18.75 -3.37
CA VAL A 36 18.23 17.64 -3.37
C VAL A 36 18.10 16.81 -4.64
N ILE A 37 16.87 16.47 -5.06
CA ILE A 37 16.63 15.71 -6.30
C ILE A 37 17.15 16.45 -7.52
N ASN A 38 16.90 17.75 -7.61
CA ASN A 38 17.31 18.58 -8.75
C ASN A 38 18.83 18.69 -8.88
N ALA A 39 19.55 18.67 -7.76
CA ALA A 39 21.00 18.69 -7.72
C ALA A 39 21.66 17.34 -8.07
N LEU A 40 20.92 16.23 -8.06
CA LEU A 40 21.47 14.91 -8.38
C LEU A 40 21.75 14.77 -9.89
N PRO A 41 22.84 14.07 -10.26
CA PRO A 41 23.12 13.72 -11.65
C PRO A 41 22.04 12.78 -12.20
N ASN A 42 21.84 12.79 -13.52
CA ASN A 42 20.85 11.94 -14.20
C ASN A 42 21.33 10.48 -14.29
N ASP A 43 21.41 9.81 -13.15
CA ASP A 43 21.82 8.42 -13.00
C ASP A 43 20.83 7.61 -12.15
N THR A 44 21.20 6.38 -11.82
CA THR A 44 20.35 5.48 -11.04
C THR A 44 20.11 5.95 -9.61
N SER A 45 21.00 6.78 -9.03
CA SER A 45 20.86 7.34 -7.69
C SER A 45 19.70 8.34 -7.64
N LYS A 46 19.57 9.19 -8.67
CA LYS A 46 18.44 10.12 -8.82
C LYS A 46 17.13 9.38 -8.99
N VAL A 47 17.08 8.35 -9.82
CA VAL A 47 15.89 7.48 -9.97
C VAL A 47 15.45 6.91 -8.61
N ASN A 48 16.38 6.33 -7.85
CA ASN A 48 16.06 5.77 -6.54
C ASN A 48 15.56 6.85 -5.57
N LYS A 49 16.20 8.03 -5.53
CA LYS A 49 15.79 9.13 -4.66
C LYS A 49 14.41 9.67 -5.00
N ILE A 50 14.11 9.81 -6.29
CA ILE A 50 12.79 10.21 -6.75
C ILE A 50 11.74 9.17 -6.36
N ASN A 51 12.04 7.88 -6.53
CA ASN A 51 11.11 6.81 -6.13
C ASN A 51 10.77 6.86 -4.63
N ASP A 52 11.76 7.11 -3.77
CA ASP A 52 11.53 7.27 -2.33
C ASP A 52 10.66 8.49 -2.02
N PHE A 53 10.95 9.62 -2.69
CA PHE A 53 10.17 10.84 -2.55
C PHE A 53 8.71 10.64 -2.97
N VAL A 54 8.47 10.09 -4.16
CA VAL A 54 7.12 9.79 -4.68
C VAL A 54 6.38 8.88 -3.70
N TRP A 55 7.04 7.85 -3.16
CA TRP A 55 6.41 6.98 -2.16
C TRP A 55 5.96 7.73 -0.90
N SER A 56 6.73 8.73 -0.46
CA SER A 56 6.38 9.53 0.72
C SER A 56 5.20 10.47 0.50
N ILE A 57 5.02 11.00 -0.71
CA ILE A 57 3.97 11.99 -1.02
C ILE A 57 2.75 11.40 -1.75
N LYS A 58 2.74 10.09 -2.02
CA LYS A 58 1.74 9.41 -2.87
C LYS A 58 0.26 9.58 -2.45
N MET A 59 -0.03 10.05 -1.23
CA MET A 59 -1.39 10.27 -0.73
C MET A 59 -1.66 11.73 -0.35
N SER A 60 -0.65 12.60 -0.35
CA SER A 60 -0.75 13.97 0.17
C SER A 60 -0.57 15.03 -0.91
N ASN A 61 0.18 14.72 -1.98
CA ASN A 61 0.41 15.66 -3.08
C ASN A 61 0.50 14.89 -4.40
N PHE A 62 -0.66 14.66 -5.02
CA PHE A 62 -0.76 13.85 -6.24
C PHE A 62 -0.05 14.50 -7.44
N ASN A 63 -0.09 15.84 -7.56
CA ASN A 63 0.53 16.55 -8.68
C ASN A 63 2.04 16.33 -8.71
N ASP A 64 2.72 16.61 -7.59
CA ASP A 64 4.17 16.37 -7.47
C ASP A 64 4.49 14.86 -7.61
N ALA A 65 3.67 13.99 -7.02
CA ALA A 65 3.90 12.55 -7.07
C ALA A 65 3.84 11.99 -8.50
N ILE A 66 2.89 12.47 -9.31
CA ILE A 66 2.75 12.11 -10.72
C ILE A 66 3.91 12.69 -11.54
N GLU A 67 4.24 13.97 -11.34
CA GLU A 67 5.31 14.65 -12.07
C GLU A 67 6.65 13.94 -11.84
N TYR A 68 7.08 13.83 -10.58
CA TYR A 68 8.34 13.19 -10.23
C TYR A 68 8.32 11.69 -10.52
N GLY A 69 7.20 11.00 -10.32
CA GLY A 69 7.06 9.59 -10.68
C GLY A 69 7.28 9.35 -12.18
N THR A 70 6.74 10.23 -13.02
CA THR A 70 6.93 10.19 -14.47
C THR A 70 8.38 10.48 -14.84
N GLN A 71 9.00 11.51 -14.25
CA GLN A 71 10.42 11.80 -14.45
C GLN A 71 11.31 10.61 -14.09
N SER A 72 11.05 9.95 -12.95
CA SER A 72 11.77 8.75 -12.52
C SER A 72 11.63 7.60 -13.51
N TYR A 73 10.42 7.36 -14.00
CA TYR A 73 10.15 6.32 -14.99
C TYR A 73 10.88 6.58 -16.32
N GLU A 74 10.81 7.81 -16.85
CA GLU A 74 11.49 8.19 -18.09
C GLU A 74 13.02 8.09 -17.96
N LEU A 75 13.59 8.60 -16.87
CA LEU A 75 15.02 8.50 -16.61
C LEU A 75 15.45 7.03 -16.46
N ALA A 76 14.68 6.20 -15.74
CA ALA A 76 14.98 4.78 -15.60
C ALA A 76 14.97 4.04 -16.95
N LYS A 77 14.06 4.40 -17.87
CA LYS A 77 14.07 3.86 -19.24
C LYS A 77 15.32 4.29 -20.01
N GLN A 78 15.67 5.58 -19.98
CA GLN A 78 16.87 6.10 -20.66
C GLN A 78 18.14 5.39 -20.20
N LEU A 79 18.23 5.08 -18.89
CA LEU A 79 19.35 4.38 -18.28
C LEU A 79 19.30 2.85 -18.44
N ASN A 80 18.28 2.29 -19.08
CA ASN A 80 17.99 0.85 -19.11
C ASN A 80 17.97 0.20 -17.71
N TYR A 81 17.55 0.96 -16.70
CA TYR A 81 17.57 0.56 -15.30
C TYR A 81 16.26 -0.15 -14.92
N THR A 82 16.19 -1.45 -15.19
CA THR A 82 14.96 -2.27 -15.01
C THR A 82 14.39 -2.18 -13.58
N LYS A 83 15.24 -2.17 -12.55
CA LYS A 83 14.79 -1.99 -11.17
C LYS A 83 14.16 -0.61 -10.97
N GLY A 84 14.76 0.45 -11.51
CA GLY A 84 14.19 1.79 -11.50
C GLY A 84 12.79 1.83 -12.13
N ILE A 85 12.63 1.19 -13.30
CA ILE A 85 11.34 1.08 -14.00
C ILE A 85 10.31 0.38 -13.12
N ALA A 86 10.65 -0.74 -12.50
CA ALA A 86 9.74 -1.51 -11.65
C ALA A 86 9.22 -0.68 -10.47
N TYR A 87 10.11 0.03 -9.77
CA TYR A 87 9.72 0.82 -8.61
C TYR A 87 9.00 2.12 -8.98
N ALA A 88 9.43 2.82 -10.04
CA ALA A 88 8.77 4.03 -10.52
C ALA A 88 7.32 3.76 -10.93
N THR A 89 7.10 2.72 -11.73
CA THR A 89 5.76 2.34 -12.20
C THR A 89 4.90 1.76 -11.09
N LYS A 90 5.46 0.98 -10.16
CA LYS A 90 4.74 0.56 -8.95
C LYS A 90 4.31 1.76 -8.10
N ASN A 91 5.15 2.78 -7.98
CA ASN A 91 4.83 3.98 -7.20
C ASN A 91 3.78 4.84 -7.90
N LEU A 92 3.90 5.08 -9.21
CA LEU A 92 2.87 5.76 -10.02
C LEU A 92 1.53 5.03 -9.92
N GLY A 93 1.52 3.70 -10.05
CA GLY A 93 0.31 2.91 -9.87
C GLY A 93 -0.35 3.13 -8.51
N ALA A 94 0.45 3.27 -7.43
CA ALA A 94 -0.06 3.60 -6.11
C ALA A 94 -0.62 5.02 -6.02
N VAL A 95 0.04 6.00 -6.63
CA VAL A 95 -0.45 7.39 -6.69
C VAL A 95 -1.83 7.44 -7.36
N TYR A 96 -1.97 6.83 -8.53
CA TYR A 96 -3.26 6.77 -9.23
C TYR A 96 -4.32 5.98 -8.47
N TYR A 97 -3.93 4.87 -7.83
CA TYR A 97 -4.85 4.09 -6.99
C TYR A 97 -5.44 4.95 -5.86
N TYR A 98 -4.61 5.73 -5.15
CA TYR A 98 -5.09 6.62 -4.08
C TYR A 98 -5.85 7.84 -4.62
N ALA A 99 -5.56 8.28 -5.84
CA ALA A 99 -6.34 9.28 -6.56
C ALA A 99 -7.67 8.73 -7.13
N SER A 100 -8.00 7.45 -6.88
CA SER A 100 -9.17 6.74 -7.42
C SER A 100 -9.21 6.61 -8.94
N ASP A 101 -8.09 6.82 -9.63
CA ASP A 101 -7.93 6.56 -11.05
C ASP A 101 -7.50 5.11 -11.26
N ASN A 102 -8.49 4.22 -11.25
CA ASN A 102 -8.26 2.78 -11.35
C ASN A 102 -7.65 2.36 -12.69
N LYS A 103 -7.90 3.11 -13.78
CA LYS A 103 -7.38 2.78 -15.12
C LYS A 103 -5.87 2.99 -15.16
N ASN A 104 -5.39 4.19 -14.81
CA ASN A 104 -3.96 4.47 -14.78
C ASN A 104 -3.24 3.61 -13.72
N ALA A 105 -3.88 3.36 -12.57
CA ALA A 105 -3.34 2.45 -11.56
C ALA A 105 -3.08 1.05 -12.13
N TYR A 106 -4.06 0.49 -12.85
CA TYR A 106 -3.94 -0.82 -13.50
C TYR A 106 -2.76 -0.85 -14.49
N ASP A 107 -2.70 0.13 -15.40
CA ASP A 107 -1.70 0.18 -16.47
C ASP A 107 -0.27 0.24 -15.89
N TYR A 108 -0.05 1.14 -14.91
CA TYR A 108 1.26 1.24 -14.26
C TYR A 108 1.62 0.01 -13.42
N TYR A 109 0.66 -0.61 -12.73
CA TYR A 109 0.93 -1.86 -12.02
C TYR A 109 1.26 -3.02 -12.97
N LYS A 110 0.65 -3.08 -14.15
CA LYS A 110 1.00 -4.05 -15.20
C LYS A 110 2.44 -3.88 -15.68
N ILE A 111 2.86 -2.65 -15.95
CA ILE A 111 4.27 -2.37 -16.33
C ILE A 111 5.22 -2.80 -15.20
N SER A 112 4.87 -2.49 -13.94
CA SER A 112 5.68 -2.90 -12.79
C SER A 112 5.80 -4.42 -12.65
N LEU A 113 4.70 -5.15 -12.89
CA LEU A 113 4.67 -6.61 -12.86
C LEU A 113 5.64 -7.19 -13.89
N ASP A 114 5.61 -6.68 -15.12
CA ASP A 114 6.47 -7.18 -16.18
C ASP A 114 7.95 -6.87 -15.92
N ALA A 115 8.25 -5.72 -15.32
CA ALA A 115 9.60 -5.38 -14.89
C ALA A 115 10.11 -6.30 -13.75
N PHE A 116 9.28 -6.57 -12.73
CA PHE A 116 9.64 -7.52 -11.67
C PHE A 116 9.82 -8.95 -12.19
N LYS A 117 9.01 -9.37 -13.18
CA LYS A 117 9.20 -10.66 -13.88
C LYS A 117 10.53 -10.74 -14.60
N LYS A 118 10.92 -9.71 -15.36
CA LYS A 118 12.23 -9.65 -16.03
C LYS A 118 13.40 -9.80 -15.06
N MET A 119 13.23 -9.33 -13.82
CA MET A 119 14.23 -9.43 -12.76
C MET A 119 14.17 -10.72 -11.95
N ASN A 120 13.17 -11.59 -12.19
CA ASN A 120 12.84 -12.71 -11.31
C ASN A 120 12.63 -12.32 -9.83
N ASP A 121 12.16 -11.09 -9.56
CA ASP A 121 11.88 -10.62 -8.21
C ASP A 121 10.52 -11.15 -7.73
N LYS A 122 10.52 -12.35 -7.14
CA LYS A 122 9.30 -13.00 -6.63
C LYS A 122 8.51 -12.11 -5.65
N LYS A 123 9.20 -11.36 -4.79
CA LYS A 123 8.53 -10.46 -3.84
C LYS A 123 7.85 -9.30 -4.55
N GLY A 124 8.54 -8.69 -5.52
CA GLY A 124 7.99 -7.65 -6.39
C GLY A 124 6.79 -8.12 -7.22
N ILE A 125 6.89 -9.32 -7.82
CA ILE A 125 5.79 -9.96 -8.57
C ILE A 125 4.56 -10.16 -7.67
N ALA A 126 4.75 -10.70 -6.47
CA ALA A 126 3.66 -10.90 -5.53
C ALA A 126 3.01 -9.57 -5.09
N ILE A 127 3.79 -8.51 -4.92
CA ILE A 127 3.28 -7.16 -4.61
C ILE A 127 2.44 -6.63 -5.79
N ALA A 128 2.95 -6.72 -7.01
CA ALA A 128 2.25 -6.23 -8.20
C ALA A 128 0.92 -6.98 -8.42
N TYR A 129 0.89 -8.30 -8.25
CA TYR A 129 -0.37 -9.06 -8.30
C TYR A 129 -1.37 -8.62 -7.24
N ARG A 130 -0.95 -8.44 -5.98
CA ARG A 130 -1.86 -7.93 -4.94
C ARG A 130 -2.41 -6.55 -5.31
N ASN A 131 -1.58 -5.66 -5.84
CA ASN A 131 -2.01 -4.32 -6.22
C ASN A 131 -3.01 -4.34 -7.39
N LEU A 132 -2.79 -5.19 -8.39
CA LEU A 132 -3.77 -5.41 -9.47
C LEU A 132 -5.08 -5.99 -8.92
N GLY A 133 -5.00 -6.92 -7.96
CA GLY A 133 -6.17 -7.43 -7.25
C GLY A 133 -6.96 -6.33 -6.52
N ASN A 134 -6.26 -5.38 -5.87
CA ASN A 134 -6.91 -4.23 -5.23
C ASN A 134 -7.63 -3.34 -6.25
N VAL A 135 -7.01 -3.07 -7.40
CA VAL A 135 -7.65 -2.29 -8.48
C VAL A 135 -8.91 -2.99 -9.00
N SER A 136 -8.82 -4.30 -9.29
CA SER A 136 -9.97 -5.10 -9.73
C SER A 136 -11.08 -5.13 -8.68
N PHE A 137 -10.73 -5.22 -7.40
CA PHE A 137 -11.69 -5.15 -6.30
C PHE A 137 -12.42 -3.80 -6.26
N ASN A 138 -11.70 -2.68 -6.43
CA ASN A 138 -12.31 -1.34 -6.40
C ASN A 138 -13.31 -1.10 -7.54
N ILE A 139 -13.10 -1.74 -8.70
CA ILE A 139 -14.03 -1.66 -9.84
C ILE A 139 -15.09 -2.78 -9.83
N ALA A 140 -15.20 -3.52 -8.72
CA ALA A 140 -16.13 -4.64 -8.54
C ALA A 140 -15.94 -5.83 -9.52
N ASP A 141 -14.75 -5.97 -10.11
CA ASP A 141 -14.36 -7.18 -10.86
C ASP A 141 -13.81 -8.23 -9.90
N TRP A 142 -14.74 -8.89 -9.20
CA TRP A 142 -14.43 -9.86 -8.15
C TRP A 142 -13.69 -11.09 -8.67
N LYS A 143 -14.01 -11.57 -9.87
CA LYS A 143 -13.35 -12.73 -10.49
C LYS A 143 -11.88 -12.42 -10.77
N GLN A 144 -11.60 -11.27 -11.38
CA GLN A 144 -10.23 -10.86 -11.68
C GLN A 144 -9.45 -10.53 -10.40
N ALA A 145 -10.09 -9.94 -9.39
CA ALA A 145 -9.49 -9.69 -8.09
C ALA A 145 -9.03 -11.01 -7.43
N LEU A 146 -9.90 -12.03 -7.42
CA LEU A 146 -9.57 -13.37 -6.90
C LEU A 146 -8.39 -14.00 -7.64
N ASP A 147 -8.39 -13.98 -8.98
CA ASP A 147 -7.28 -14.52 -9.78
C ASP A 147 -5.95 -13.87 -9.39
N TYR A 148 -5.91 -12.54 -9.30
CA TYR A 148 -4.70 -11.81 -8.92
C TYR A 148 -4.28 -12.05 -7.47
N TYR A 149 -5.22 -12.10 -6.52
CA TYR A 149 -4.88 -12.40 -5.13
C TYR A 149 -4.37 -13.84 -4.97
N LEU A 150 -4.95 -14.83 -5.66
CA LEU A 150 -4.47 -16.21 -5.61
C LEU A 150 -3.06 -16.35 -6.19
N LYS A 151 -2.75 -15.64 -7.29
CA LYS A 151 -1.37 -15.56 -7.83
C LYS A 151 -0.40 -14.93 -6.82
N SER A 152 -0.82 -13.86 -6.12
CA SER A 152 0.00 -13.25 -5.06
C SER A 152 0.21 -14.23 -3.89
N LEU A 153 -0.85 -14.92 -3.47
CA LEU A 153 -0.82 -15.87 -2.36
C LEU A 153 0.18 -16.99 -2.62
N ALA A 154 0.09 -17.66 -3.78
CA ALA A 154 0.97 -18.77 -4.14
C ALA A 154 2.45 -18.38 -4.07
N ILE A 155 2.82 -17.23 -4.61
CA ILE A 155 4.21 -16.74 -4.59
C ILE A 155 4.64 -16.39 -3.16
N ARG A 156 3.76 -15.81 -2.34
CA ARG A 156 4.07 -15.46 -0.95
C ARG A 156 4.27 -16.69 -0.07
N GLU A 157 3.49 -17.73 -0.29
CA GLU A 157 3.68 -19.03 0.34
C GLU A 157 5.02 -19.63 -0.08
N GLU A 158 5.35 -19.61 -1.37
CA GLU A 158 6.62 -20.11 -1.92
C GLU A 158 7.85 -19.44 -1.30
N ILE A 159 7.83 -18.12 -1.13
CA ILE A 159 8.96 -17.36 -0.57
C ILE A 159 8.91 -17.24 0.97
N GLY A 160 7.93 -17.83 1.64
CA GLY A 160 7.78 -17.77 3.10
C GLY A 160 7.38 -16.39 3.66
N ASP A 161 6.78 -15.51 2.87
CA ASP A 161 6.30 -14.19 3.33
C ASP A 161 4.99 -14.31 4.11
N LYS A 162 5.10 -14.77 5.36
CA LYS A 162 3.96 -14.97 6.27
C LYS A 162 3.07 -13.72 6.39
N LYS A 163 3.66 -12.53 6.55
CA LYS A 163 2.89 -11.29 6.67
C LYS A 163 2.09 -11.01 5.39
N GLY A 164 2.72 -11.21 4.23
CA GLY A 164 2.05 -11.13 2.95
C GLY A 164 0.92 -12.15 2.80
N VAL A 165 1.14 -13.40 3.21
CA VAL A 165 0.12 -14.47 3.18
C VAL A 165 -1.10 -14.06 3.99
N ALA A 166 -0.92 -13.55 5.22
CA ALA A 166 -2.02 -13.08 6.05
C ALA A 166 -2.81 -11.96 5.37
N ALA A 167 -2.12 -10.94 4.85
CA ALA A 167 -2.75 -9.80 4.20
C ALA A 167 -3.55 -10.18 2.93
N VAL A 168 -3.04 -11.14 2.15
CA VAL A 168 -3.74 -11.62 0.94
C VAL A 168 -4.92 -12.53 1.29
N ASN A 169 -4.82 -13.34 2.35
CA ASN A 169 -5.97 -14.11 2.84
C ASN A 169 -7.11 -13.17 3.26
N ASP A 170 -6.83 -12.11 4.02
CA ASP A 170 -7.86 -11.13 4.37
C ASP A 170 -8.47 -10.45 3.14
N ALA A 171 -7.67 -10.11 2.12
CA ALA A 171 -8.17 -9.55 0.87
C ALA A 171 -9.08 -10.53 0.10
N ILE A 172 -8.74 -11.82 0.05
CA ILE A 172 -9.58 -12.87 -0.56
C ILE A 172 -10.90 -13.03 0.20
N GLY A 173 -10.86 -13.03 1.53
CA GLY A 173 -12.06 -13.07 2.37
C GLY A 173 -13.00 -11.90 2.05
N LEU A 174 -12.46 -10.69 1.91
CA LEU A 174 -13.24 -9.52 1.49
C LEU A 174 -13.88 -9.68 0.11
N VAL A 175 -13.20 -10.31 -0.86
CA VAL A 175 -13.80 -10.54 -2.18
C VAL A 175 -14.99 -11.48 -2.05
N TYR A 176 -14.85 -12.59 -1.34
CA TYR A 176 -15.95 -13.52 -1.13
C TYR A 176 -17.11 -12.91 -0.34
N SER A 177 -16.84 -12.01 0.62
CA SER A 177 -17.91 -11.28 1.33
C SER A 177 -18.69 -10.34 0.40
N SER A 178 -18.04 -9.80 -0.63
CA SER A 178 -18.65 -8.88 -1.61
C SER A 178 -19.28 -9.61 -2.80
N TYR A 179 -18.83 -10.83 -3.09
CA TYR A 179 -19.26 -11.60 -4.25
C TYR A 179 -20.59 -12.32 -3.96
N LYS A 180 -21.67 -11.94 -4.67
CA LYS A 180 -23.04 -12.42 -4.41
C LYS A 180 -23.35 -13.81 -4.99
N GLU A 181 -22.49 -14.38 -5.83
CA GLU A 181 -22.69 -15.74 -6.36
C GLU A 181 -22.32 -16.76 -5.29
N ARG A 182 -23.34 -17.50 -4.83
CA ARG A 182 -23.42 -18.26 -3.57
C ARG A 182 -22.63 -19.58 -3.50
N ASP A 183 -21.69 -19.79 -4.40
CA ASP A 183 -20.77 -20.91 -4.22
C ASP A 183 -19.49 -20.39 -3.57
N PHE A 184 -18.74 -21.25 -2.89
CA PHE A 184 -17.42 -21.01 -2.30
C PHE A 184 -17.33 -20.65 -0.80
N LYS A 185 -16.24 -21.21 -0.24
CA LYS A 185 -15.67 -21.15 1.11
C LYS A 185 -16.09 -19.91 1.90
N THR A 186 -16.50 -20.13 3.16
CA THR A 186 -16.97 -19.04 4.01
C THR A 186 -15.85 -17.97 4.10
N PRO A 187 -16.09 -16.68 3.78
CA PRO A 187 -15.09 -15.61 3.96
C PRO A 187 -14.35 -15.69 5.30
N ALA A 188 -15.05 -16.16 6.33
CA ALA A 188 -14.54 -16.47 7.65
C ALA A 188 -13.33 -17.43 7.67
N GLU A 189 -13.25 -18.43 6.79
CA GLU A 189 -12.08 -19.32 6.67
C GLU A 189 -10.81 -18.55 6.30
N TYR A 190 -10.91 -17.64 5.33
CA TYR A 190 -9.78 -16.83 4.89
C TYR A 190 -9.34 -15.84 5.99
N HIS A 191 -10.29 -15.18 6.65
CA HIS A 191 -9.96 -14.31 7.79
C HIS A 191 -9.40 -15.10 8.99
N ARG A 192 -9.84 -16.34 9.22
CA ARG A 192 -9.26 -17.22 10.26
C ARG A 192 -7.82 -17.63 9.93
N LYS A 193 -7.51 -17.90 8.66
CA LYS A 193 -6.13 -18.16 8.21
C LYS A 193 -5.24 -16.95 8.46
N ALA A 194 -5.69 -15.76 8.08
CA ALA A 194 -4.98 -14.51 8.34
C ALA A 194 -4.77 -14.26 9.84
N LEU A 195 -5.83 -14.43 10.65
CA LEU A 195 -5.77 -14.28 12.10
C LEU A 195 -4.74 -15.23 12.74
N LYS A 196 -4.70 -16.50 12.32
CA LYS A 196 -3.74 -17.49 12.83
C LYS A 196 -2.30 -17.01 12.58
N ILE A 197 -2.01 -16.58 11.36
CA ILE A 197 -0.67 -16.12 10.99
C ILE A 197 -0.32 -14.81 11.73
N ASN A 198 -1.26 -13.86 11.82
CA ASN A 198 -1.04 -12.61 12.55
C ASN A 198 -0.76 -12.85 14.05
N LYS A 199 -1.40 -13.86 14.67
CA LYS A 199 -1.07 -14.32 16.03
C LYS A 199 0.33 -14.90 16.13
N GLU A 200 0.74 -15.78 15.20
CA GLU A 200 2.10 -16.33 15.15
C GLU A 200 3.17 -15.24 15.02
N LEU A 201 2.85 -14.15 14.31
CA LEU A 201 3.75 -13.01 14.09
C LEU A 201 3.71 -11.95 15.22
N ASN A 202 2.80 -12.09 16.19
CA ASN A 202 2.48 -11.06 17.17
C ASN A 202 2.10 -9.69 16.53
N ASP A 203 1.52 -9.70 15.33
CA ASP A 203 1.08 -8.49 14.61
C ASP A 203 -0.28 -8.04 15.15
N GLN A 204 -0.26 -7.18 16.17
CA GLN A 204 -1.48 -6.68 16.84
C GLN A 204 -2.43 -5.96 15.88
N TYR A 205 -1.88 -5.23 14.90
CA TYR A 205 -2.68 -4.56 13.89
C TYR A 205 -3.36 -5.60 12.98
N GLY A 206 -2.61 -6.57 12.48
CA GLY A 206 -3.15 -7.67 11.67
C GLY A 206 -4.21 -8.48 12.43
N ILE A 207 -4.01 -8.76 13.72
CA ILE A 207 -4.99 -9.45 14.57
C ILE A 207 -6.29 -8.65 14.64
N ALA A 208 -6.22 -7.35 14.92
CA ALA A 208 -7.39 -6.48 15.00
C ALA A 208 -8.16 -6.43 13.66
N THR A 209 -7.43 -6.31 12.55
CA THR A 209 -8.00 -6.32 11.20
C THR A 209 -8.75 -7.63 10.91
N SER A 210 -8.14 -8.78 11.18
CA SER A 210 -8.80 -10.07 10.92
C SER A 210 -10.04 -10.26 11.80
N TYR A 211 -10.04 -9.79 13.07
CA TYR A 211 -11.24 -9.81 13.91
C TYR A 211 -12.35 -8.89 13.39
N LEU A 212 -12.02 -7.69 12.91
CA LEU A 212 -12.98 -6.78 12.30
C LEU A 212 -13.71 -7.44 11.13
N TYR A 213 -12.97 -8.10 10.23
CA TYR A 213 -13.55 -8.78 9.09
C TYR A 213 -14.38 -10.02 9.48
N LEU A 214 -13.96 -10.77 10.49
CA LEU A 214 -14.79 -11.84 11.05
C LEU A 214 -16.10 -11.29 11.61
N GLY A 215 -16.08 -10.21 12.38
CA GLY A 215 -17.27 -9.55 12.91
C GLY A 215 -18.24 -9.11 11.83
N ARG A 216 -17.74 -8.49 10.75
CA ARG A 216 -18.57 -8.08 9.59
C ARG A 216 -19.27 -9.27 8.92
N ASN A 217 -18.60 -10.41 8.81
CA ASN A 217 -19.18 -11.62 8.25
C ASN A 217 -20.28 -12.25 9.13
N TYR A 218 -20.20 -12.08 10.45
CA TYR A 218 -21.27 -12.50 11.35
C TYR A 218 -22.49 -11.56 11.32
N TYR A 219 -22.27 -10.25 11.19
CA TYR A 219 -23.36 -9.27 11.11
C TYR A 219 -24.15 -9.36 9.80
N THR A 220 -23.49 -9.70 8.69
CA THR A 220 -24.13 -9.84 7.35
C THR A 220 -24.91 -11.15 7.16
N LYS A 221 -24.88 -12.06 8.15
CA LYS A 221 -25.64 -13.32 8.15
C LYS A 221 -27.04 -13.20 8.80
N TYR A 222 -27.39 -12.04 9.34
CA TYR A 222 -28.71 -11.69 9.89
C TYR A 222 -29.32 -10.54 9.08
#